data_AF-A0A1I6IB16-F1
#
_entry.id   AF-A0A1I6IB16-F1
#
_cell.length_a   1.000
_cell.length_b   1.000
_cell.length_c   1.000
_cell.angle_alpha   90.00
_cell.angle_beta   90.00
_cell.angle_gamma   90.00
#
_symmetry.space_group_name_H-M   'P 1'
#
loop_
_entity.id
_entity.type
_entity.pdbx_description
1 polymer ?
#
loop_
_entity_poly.entity_id
_entity_poly.type
_entity_poly.pdbx_seq_one_letter_code
_entity_poly.pdbx_strand_id
1 'polypeptide(L)'
;MAKNELMHVEHPFPAIYDKDSRILILGSFPSVKSREINFFYGHPRNRFWKLISHLCGEACPETIEEKTAFLHRNHIALWDTIASCDIHASSDSSIKNAVPNDLTPILNGSRIEAIYTNGNASYQLYEKYIRPVLGIPATKLPSTSPANAASKFDDLVNAWRRVTFHLKSTLSYRECRLCPRNCGVDRLKTRGYCQSPAYAVAARAALHPWEEPCISGGRGSGTVFFTGCTLRCCFCQNYKISQEGFGKPVSSGRLSEIFLELQEKGAHNINLVTAAMYAPTVLEALEAVRGKLTIPVVYNSGGYEKPEIIRALAPYVSVWLPDLKYCSPHLAKKYSGAENYFEYASRAIRTMIEVAGEPVFETDNDTTLLQRGVIIRHMVLPSHRDDSIRLLEWIAGELPKGKYLISIMSQYTPFYHSTDFREISRRITSFEYNRVIDAAIELGLTEGFMQEKSSAKEEYTPPFELDGI
;
A
#
# COMPACT_ATOMS: atom_id res chain seq x y z
N MET A 1 0.10 34.52 42.62
CA MET A 1 0.96 33.32 42.83
C MET A 1 0.84 32.44 41.58
N ALA A 2 1.99 32.00 41.06
CA ALA A 2 2.27 31.68 39.66
C ALA A 2 1.30 30.70 38.97
N LYS A 3 0.78 31.05 37.78
CA LYS A 3 -0.14 30.20 37.01
C LYS A 3 0.37 29.75 35.64
N ASN A 4 1.62 30.04 35.29
CA ASN A 4 2.22 29.73 33.98
C ASN A 4 3.74 29.53 34.05
N GLU A 5 4.28 29.00 35.16
CA GLU A 5 5.71 28.75 35.24
C GLU A 5 6.05 27.49 34.44
N LEU A 6 6.83 27.65 33.37
CA LEU A 6 7.35 26.54 32.60
C LEU A 6 8.51 25.94 33.38
N MET A 7 8.47 24.62 33.60
CA MET A 7 9.59 23.89 34.17
C MET A 7 10.28 23.08 33.08
N HIS A 8 11.60 23.04 33.11
CA HIS A 8 12.38 22.13 32.27
C HIS A 8 12.24 20.71 32.82
N VAL A 9 11.91 19.76 31.95
CA VAL A 9 11.69 18.35 32.33
C VAL A 9 12.36 17.44 31.32
N GLU A 10 13.10 16.45 31.83
CA GLU A 10 13.65 15.35 31.06
C GLU A 10 12.78 14.09 31.19
N HIS A 11 12.80 13.24 30.17
CA HIS A 11 12.04 11.99 30.15
C HIS A 11 12.60 11.03 31.21
N PRO A 12 11.80 10.61 32.22
CA PRO A 12 12.38 10.02 33.43
C PRO A 12 12.64 8.50 33.37
N PHE A 13 12.26 7.82 32.29
CA PHE A 13 12.43 6.38 32.12
C PHE A 13 12.72 6.01 30.66
N PRO A 14 13.34 4.85 30.37
CA PRO A 14 13.67 4.45 29.01
C PRO A 14 12.44 3.98 28.21
N ALA A 15 12.63 3.80 26.91
CA ALA A 15 11.69 3.10 26.05
C ALA A 15 11.51 1.63 26.47
N ILE A 16 10.33 1.05 26.21
CA ILE A 16 10.08 -0.39 26.37
C ILE A 16 10.06 -1.01 24.98
N TYR A 17 11.02 -1.88 24.68
CA TYR A 17 11.08 -2.64 23.43
C TYR A 17 12.05 -3.82 23.56
N ASP A 18 11.95 -4.76 22.63
CA ASP A 18 12.92 -5.85 22.43
C ASP A 18 13.15 -6.10 20.94
N LYS A 19 13.96 -7.12 20.62
CA LYS A 19 14.28 -7.50 19.24
C LYS A 19 13.08 -7.96 18.42
N ASP A 20 12.01 -8.40 19.09
CA ASP A 20 10.82 -8.99 18.48
C ASP A 20 9.68 -7.99 18.36
N SER A 21 9.86 -6.76 18.85
CA SER A 21 8.90 -5.66 18.72
C SER A 21 8.67 -5.31 17.24
N ARG A 22 7.39 -5.18 16.86
CA ARG A 22 6.89 -5.01 15.49
C ARG A 22 6.19 -3.69 15.25
N ILE A 23 5.61 -3.08 16.28
CA ILE A 23 5.01 -1.74 16.19
C ILE A 23 5.60 -0.85 17.25
N LEU A 24 5.76 0.44 16.94
CA LEU A 24 6.18 1.45 17.90
C LEU A 24 5.04 2.44 18.13
N ILE A 25 4.60 2.57 19.37
CA ILE A 25 3.59 3.56 19.77
C ILE A 25 4.30 4.70 20.50
N LEU A 26 4.03 5.93 20.06
CA LEU A 26 4.62 7.16 20.59
C LEU A 26 3.56 8.03 21.25
N GLY A 27 3.69 8.30 22.55
CA GLY A 27 3.03 9.44 23.19
C GLY A 27 3.75 10.76 22.85
N SER A 28 3.20 11.89 23.35
CA SER A 28 3.85 13.20 23.21
C SER A 28 5.00 13.33 24.22
N PHE A 29 4.64 13.37 25.50
CA PHE A 29 5.52 13.40 26.66
C PHE A 29 4.79 12.81 27.88
N PRO A 30 5.49 12.19 28.85
CA PRO A 30 4.86 11.60 30.02
C PRO A 30 4.04 12.61 30.84
N SER A 31 2.83 12.23 31.23
CA SER A 31 2.00 13.01 32.16
C SER A 31 2.63 13.15 33.54
N VAL A 32 2.19 14.12 34.37
CA VAL A 32 2.66 14.25 35.77
C VAL A 32 2.58 12.90 36.49
N LYS A 33 1.44 12.20 36.38
CA LYS A 33 1.25 10.91 37.03
C LYS A 33 2.18 9.81 36.49
N SER A 34 2.44 9.81 35.19
CA SER A 34 3.41 8.90 34.57
C SER A 34 4.83 9.11 35.10
N ARG A 35 5.22 10.38 35.33
CA ARG A 35 6.52 10.72 35.91
C ARG A 35 6.63 10.29 37.37
N GLU A 36 5.58 10.46 38.17
CA GLU A 36 5.55 10.01 39.57
C GLU A 36 5.75 8.49 39.70
N ILE A 37 5.14 7.70 38.81
CA ILE A 37 5.21 6.24 38.85
C ILE A 37 6.36 5.66 38.01
N ASN A 38 7.14 6.52 37.34
CA ASN A 38 8.17 6.15 36.37
C ASN A 38 7.70 5.12 35.31
N PHE A 39 6.49 5.31 34.77
CA PHE A 39 5.92 4.41 33.77
C PHE A 39 4.88 5.08 32.85
N PHE A 40 4.66 4.48 31.68
CA PHE A 40 3.75 5.00 30.67
C PHE A 40 2.27 4.97 31.10
N TYR A 41 1.54 6.02 30.72
CA TYR A 41 0.09 6.14 30.91
C TYR A 41 -0.43 5.88 32.34
N GLY A 42 0.24 6.44 33.35
CA GLY A 42 -0.05 6.21 34.77
C GLY A 42 -1.35 6.81 35.30
N HIS A 43 -2.02 7.69 34.53
CA HIS A 43 -3.28 8.29 34.96
C HIS A 43 -4.42 7.23 34.93
N PRO A 44 -5.18 6.99 36.02
CA PRO A 44 -6.17 5.90 36.10
C PRO A 44 -7.28 5.95 35.04
N ARG A 45 -7.65 7.16 34.60
CA ARG A 45 -8.64 7.35 33.51
C ARG A 45 -8.05 7.24 32.09
N ASN A 46 -6.73 7.03 31.94
CA ASN A 46 -6.15 6.83 30.61
C ASN A 46 -6.60 5.47 30.09
N ARG A 47 -7.11 5.44 28.86
CA ARG A 47 -7.74 4.25 28.28
C ARG A 47 -6.75 3.35 27.54
N PHE A 48 -5.46 3.70 27.49
CA PHE A 48 -4.45 2.99 26.70
C PHE A 48 -4.39 1.49 27.01
N TRP A 49 -4.16 1.12 28.28
CA TRP A 49 -4.00 -0.28 28.68
C TRP A 49 -5.25 -1.11 28.42
N LYS A 50 -6.43 -0.58 28.76
CA LYS A 50 -7.72 -1.20 28.47
C LYS A 50 -7.95 -1.38 26.96
N LEU A 51 -7.57 -0.39 26.15
CA LEU A 51 -7.75 -0.41 24.71
C LEU A 51 -6.83 -1.45 24.05
N ILE A 52 -5.54 -1.42 24.36
CA ILE A 52 -4.56 -2.30 23.71
C ILE A 52 -4.76 -3.76 24.14
N SER A 53 -5.10 -4.02 25.41
CA SER A 53 -5.40 -5.38 25.87
C SER A 53 -6.66 -5.94 25.20
N HIS A 54 -7.69 -5.10 25.03
CA HIS A 54 -8.90 -5.46 24.28
C HIS A 54 -8.59 -5.83 22.82
N LEU A 55 -7.74 -5.05 22.15
CA LEU A 55 -7.33 -5.32 20.76
C LEU A 55 -6.49 -6.60 20.60
N CYS A 56 -5.69 -6.92 21.62
CA CYS A 56 -4.93 -8.17 21.68
C CYS A 56 -5.77 -9.37 22.13
N GLY A 57 -6.98 -9.15 22.67
CA GLY A 57 -7.84 -10.21 23.20
C GLY A 57 -7.37 -10.76 24.56
N GLU A 58 -6.66 -9.94 25.34
CA GLU A 58 -6.12 -10.32 26.65
C GLU A 58 -6.72 -9.49 27.80
N ALA A 59 -6.59 -10.01 29.02
CA ALA A 59 -6.91 -9.27 30.24
C ALA A 59 -6.04 -8.00 30.36
N CYS A 60 -6.62 -6.94 30.92
CA CYS A 60 -5.89 -5.69 31.12
C CYS A 60 -4.81 -5.90 32.19
N PRO A 61 -3.52 -5.65 31.89
CA PRO A 61 -2.46 -5.79 32.88
C PRO A 61 -2.54 -4.69 33.95
N GLU A 62 -2.26 -5.04 35.20
CA GLU A 62 -2.43 -4.15 36.35
C GLU A 62 -1.08 -3.60 36.82
N THR A 63 -0.10 -4.48 37.01
CA THR A 63 1.25 -4.14 37.51
C THR A 63 2.20 -3.66 36.40
N ILE A 64 3.31 -3.04 36.76
CA ILE A 64 4.33 -2.58 35.80
C ILE A 64 4.98 -3.78 35.10
N GLU A 65 5.22 -4.85 35.86
CA GLU A 65 5.78 -6.11 35.39
C GLU A 65 4.84 -6.77 34.37
N GLU A 66 3.55 -6.86 34.70
CA GLU A 66 2.53 -7.39 33.78
C GLU A 66 2.37 -6.56 32.51
N LYS A 67 2.42 -5.22 32.63
CA LYS A 67 2.36 -4.29 31.50
C LYS A 67 3.56 -4.45 30.57
N THR A 68 4.75 -4.54 31.15
CA THR A 68 6.00 -4.74 30.39
C THR A 68 5.99 -6.09 29.69
N ALA A 69 5.65 -7.16 30.41
CA ALA A 69 5.48 -8.49 29.82
C ALA A 69 4.39 -8.53 28.74
N PHE A 70 3.32 -7.73 28.89
CA PHE A 70 2.24 -7.60 27.91
C PHE A 70 2.72 -6.99 26.61
N LEU A 71 3.50 -5.92 26.69
CA LEU A 71 4.08 -5.26 25.53
C LEU A 71 5.02 -6.21 24.76
N HIS A 72 5.94 -6.88 25.47
CA HIS A 72 6.89 -7.82 24.85
C HIS A 72 6.20 -8.99 24.16
N ARG A 73 5.29 -9.68 24.86
CA ARG A 73 4.60 -10.86 24.28
C ARG A 73 3.69 -10.50 23.09
N ASN A 74 3.23 -9.25 23.02
CA ASN A 74 2.43 -8.74 21.92
C ASN A 74 3.27 -7.98 20.88
N HIS A 75 4.60 -8.00 20.96
CA HIS A 75 5.49 -7.34 20.00
C HIS A 75 5.26 -5.82 19.88
N ILE A 76 4.95 -5.15 20.99
CA ILE A 76 4.67 -3.71 21.05
C ILE A 76 5.83 -2.98 21.71
N ALA A 77 6.46 -2.08 20.98
CA ALA A 77 7.35 -1.07 21.55
C ALA A 77 6.57 0.17 21.97
N LEU A 78 6.95 0.76 23.10
CA LEU A 78 6.30 1.94 23.65
C LEU A 78 7.33 2.99 24.07
N TRP A 79 7.11 4.23 23.60
CA TRP A 79 7.90 5.39 23.99
C TRP A 79 7.09 6.70 23.85
N ASP A 80 7.78 7.82 23.92
CA ASP A 80 7.27 9.18 23.73
C ASP A 80 8.13 9.91 22.69
N THR A 81 7.56 10.94 22.08
CA THR A 81 8.20 11.69 21.00
C THR A 81 9.32 12.59 21.52
N ILE A 82 9.18 13.13 22.73
CA ILE A 82 10.06 14.16 23.29
C ILE A 82 10.94 13.57 24.41
N ALA A 83 12.24 13.85 24.31
CA ALA A 83 13.26 13.51 25.31
C ALA A 83 13.31 14.54 26.45
N SER A 84 13.22 15.83 26.11
CA SER A 84 13.14 16.91 27.10
C SER A 84 12.42 18.12 26.55
N CYS A 85 11.78 18.90 27.43
CA CYS A 85 11.11 20.14 27.06
C CYS A 85 10.86 21.06 28.26
N ASP A 86 10.48 22.29 27.96
CA ASP A 86 9.88 23.19 28.94
C ASP A 86 8.36 23.04 28.86
N ILE A 87 7.72 22.67 29.97
CA ILE A 87 6.28 22.36 30.00
C ILE A 87 5.62 22.89 31.27
N HIS A 88 4.36 23.30 31.16
CA HIS A 88 3.51 23.57 32.31
C HIS A 88 2.70 22.32 32.66
N ALA A 89 3.03 21.71 33.79
CA ALA A 89 2.46 20.44 34.27
C ALA A 89 2.57 19.30 33.24
N SER A 90 1.47 18.96 32.57
CA SER A 90 1.43 17.97 31.48
C SER A 90 0.60 18.46 30.29
N SER A 91 0.52 19.77 30.10
CA SER A 91 -0.23 20.35 29.00
C SER A 91 0.61 20.37 27.73
N ASP A 92 0.29 19.51 26.76
CA ASP A 92 1.00 19.45 25.48
C ASP A 92 1.05 20.81 24.76
N SER A 93 0.01 21.63 24.90
CA SER A 93 -0.06 22.98 24.32
C SER A 93 0.98 23.96 24.87
N SER A 94 1.59 23.65 26.01
CA SER A 94 2.60 24.50 26.66
C SER A 94 4.04 24.10 26.34
N ILE A 95 4.24 23.00 25.59
CA ILE A 95 5.57 22.49 25.26
C ILE A 95 6.38 23.53 24.48
N LYS A 96 7.55 23.90 25.01
CA LYS A 96 8.56 24.73 24.36
C LYS A 96 9.93 24.06 24.45
N ASN A 97 10.87 24.54 23.62
CA ASN A 97 12.26 24.08 23.61
C ASN A 97 12.40 22.54 23.57
N ALA A 98 11.53 21.91 22.77
CA ALA A 98 11.41 20.47 22.74
C ALA A 98 12.60 19.82 22.02
N VAL A 99 13.22 18.84 22.68
CA VAL A 99 14.24 17.96 22.12
C VAL A 99 13.59 16.59 21.85
N PRO A 100 13.59 16.08 20.61
CA PRO A 100 12.99 14.77 20.32
C PRO A 100 13.83 13.61 20.87
N ASN A 101 13.19 12.46 21.13
CA ASN A 101 13.90 11.20 21.34
C ASN A 101 14.54 10.70 20.04
N ASP A 102 15.73 10.09 20.15
CA ASP A 102 16.34 9.36 19.04
C ASP A 102 15.75 7.95 18.94
N LEU A 103 14.99 7.69 17.88
CA LEU A 103 14.37 6.38 17.64
C LEU A 103 15.32 5.38 16.96
N THR A 104 16.51 5.82 16.53
CA THR A 104 17.48 4.98 15.80
C THR A 104 17.84 3.69 16.55
N PRO A 105 18.07 3.68 17.89
CA PRO A 105 18.34 2.46 18.64
C PRO A 105 17.19 1.45 18.58
N ILE A 106 15.95 1.91 18.69
CA ILE A 106 14.76 1.03 18.60
C ILE A 106 14.65 0.45 17.20
N LEU A 107 14.74 1.30 16.18
CA LEU A 107 14.61 0.88 14.78
C LEU A 107 15.73 -0.06 14.34
N ASN A 108 16.93 0.05 14.89
CA ASN A 108 18.03 -0.86 14.59
C ASN A 108 18.00 -2.14 15.44
N GLY A 109 17.55 -2.04 16.70
CA GLY A 109 17.53 -3.13 17.66
C GLY A 109 16.29 -4.04 17.57
N SER A 110 15.31 -3.71 16.74
CA SER A 110 14.03 -4.45 16.65
C SER A 110 13.52 -4.60 15.22
N ARG A 111 12.28 -5.11 15.09
CA ARG A 111 11.61 -5.40 13.83
C ARG A 111 10.41 -4.48 13.59
N ILE A 112 10.49 -3.21 14.00
CA ILE A 112 9.41 -2.24 13.77
C ILE A 112 9.06 -2.16 12.28
N GLU A 113 7.80 -2.46 11.98
CA GLU A 113 7.18 -2.34 10.65
C GLU A 113 6.34 -1.06 10.53
N ALA A 114 5.86 -0.51 11.66
CA ALA A 114 5.02 0.69 11.68
C ALA A 114 5.18 1.52 12.95
N ILE A 115 5.04 2.85 12.80
CA ILE A 115 5.07 3.83 13.88
C ILE A 115 3.68 4.47 14.02
N TYR A 116 3.16 4.49 15.23
CA TYR A 116 1.86 5.08 15.58
C TYR A 116 2.03 6.19 16.61
N THR A 117 1.33 7.31 16.43
CA THR A 117 1.35 8.40 17.41
C THR A 117 0.01 8.47 18.13
N ASN A 118 0.05 8.45 19.47
CA ASN A 118 -1.12 8.52 20.33
C ASN A 118 -1.57 9.98 20.52
N GLY A 119 -2.45 10.46 19.64
CA GLY A 119 -3.00 11.81 19.69
C GLY A 119 -2.31 12.83 18.78
N ASN A 120 -2.99 13.97 18.58
CA ASN A 120 -2.54 15.00 17.65
C ASN A 120 -1.23 15.67 18.09
N ALA A 121 -1.03 15.90 19.39
CA ALA A 121 0.21 16.52 19.88
C ALA A 121 1.45 15.68 19.53
N SER A 122 1.41 14.37 19.84
CA SER A 122 2.45 13.41 19.47
C SER A 122 2.72 13.43 17.96
N TYR A 123 1.66 13.39 17.15
CA TYR A 123 1.78 13.46 15.69
C TYR A 123 2.47 14.74 15.18
N GLN A 124 2.05 15.92 15.66
CA GLN A 124 2.64 17.19 15.23
C GLN A 124 4.12 17.31 15.63
N LEU A 125 4.48 16.81 16.83
CA LEU A 125 5.87 16.77 17.28
C LEU A 125 6.70 15.79 16.45
N TYR A 126 6.15 14.63 16.11
CA TYR A 126 6.80 13.65 15.25
C TYR A 126 7.07 14.23 13.86
N GLU A 127 6.05 14.80 13.21
CA GLU A 127 6.17 15.41 11.89
C GLU A 127 7.17 16.59 11.87
N LYS A 128 7.25 17.34 12.96
CA LYS A 128 8.17 18.48 13.08
C LYS A 128 9.62 18.06 13.30
N TYR A 129 9.88 17.10 14.19
CA TYR A 129 11.23 16.85 14.70
C TYR A 129 11.82 15.50 14.28
N ILE A 130 11.01 14.44 14.22
CA ILE A 130 11.51 13.07 13.98
C ILE A 130 11.39 12.70 12.49
N ARG A 131 10.26 13.02 11.86
CA ARG A 131 9.97 12.74 10.45
C ARG A 131 11.04 13.25 9.48
N PRO A 132 11.57 14.49 9.60
CA PRO A 132 12.57 15.00 8.67
C PRO A 132 13.91 14.28 8.77
N VAL A 133 14.22 13.70 9.94
CA VAL A 133 15.47 12.98 10.19
C VAL A 133 15.36 11.53 9.72
N LEU A 134 14.29 10.83 10.11
CA LEU A 134 14.13 9.41 9.82
C LEU A 134 13.58 9.13 8.44
N GLY A 135 12.82 10.06 7.85
CA GLY A 135 12.16 9.82 6.57
C GLY A 135 11.10 8.71 6.62
N ILE A 136 10.63 8.26 7.81
CA ILE A 136 9.53 7.28 7.98
C ILE A 136 8.23 7.98 8.42
N PRO A 137 7.07 7.79 7.75
CA PRO A 137 5.81 8.42 8.15
C PRO A 137 5.19 7.67 9.34
N ALA A 138 4.52 8.41 10.23
CA ALA A 138 3.75 7.82 11.33
C ALA A 138 2.24 7.84 11.03
N THR A 139 1.51 6.91 11.63
CA THR A 139 0.05 6.88 11.58
C THR A 139 -0.53 7.52 12.84
N LYS A 140 -1.28 8.61 12.64
CA LYS A 140 -1.97 9.32 13.72
C LYS A 140 -3.16 8.50 14.24
N LEU A 141 -3.18 8.25 15.55
CA LEU A 141 -4.28 7.62 16.25
C LEU A 141 -4.97 8.61 17.20
N PRO A 142 -6.27 8.43 17.50
CA PRO A 142 -6.95 9.27 18.48
C PRO A 142 -6.35 9.07 19.87
N SER A 143 -6.28 10.15 20.65
CA SER A 143 -5.64 10.11 21.96
C SER A 143 -6.40 9.21 22.94
N THR A 144 -5.67 8.38 23.70
CA THR A 144 -6.23 7.58 24.80
C THR A 144 -6.34 8.35 26.12
N SER A 145 -5.82 9.58 26.16
CA SER A 145 -5.85 10.47 27.32
C SER A 145 -7.29 10.78 27.76
N PRO A 146 -7.52 11.07 29.06
CA PRO A 146 -8.81 11.59 29.54
C PRO A 146 -9.22 12.91 28.88
N ALA A 147 -8.26 13.69 28.36
CA ALA A 147 -8.53 14.93 27.65
C ALA A 147 -9.34 14.71 26.35
N ASN A 148 -9.25 13.53 25.76
CA ASN A 148 -10.08 13.13 24.62
C ASN A 148 -11.44 12.58 25.08
N ALA A 149 -12.20 13.36 25.85
CA ALA A 149 -13.48 12.92 26.39
C ALA A 149 -14.56 12.70 25.31
N ALA A 150 -14.39 13.26 24.11
CA ALA A 150 -15.36 13.16 23.02
C ALA A 150 -15.42 11.78 22.36
N SER A 151 -14.29 11.06 22.22
CA SER A 151 -14.28 9.72 21.61
C SER A 151 -14.79 8.66 22.60
N LYS A 152 -15.80 7.89 22.19
CA LYS A 152 -16.26 6.71 22.94
C LYS A 152 -15.23 5.59 22.85
N PHE A 153 -15.33 4.60 23.73
CA PHE A 153 -14.39 3.48 23.73
C PHE A 153 -14.42 2.70 22.41
N ASP A 154 -15.62 2.45 21.85
CA ASP A 154 -15.76 1.73 20.58
C ASP A 154 -15.18 2.52 19.39
N ASP A 155 -15.28 3.85 19.42
CA ASP A 155 -14.63 4.71 18.42
C ASP A 155 -13.11 4.57 18.46
N LEU A 156 -12.53 4.49 19.67
CA LEU A 156 -11.12 4.24 19.87
C LEU A 156 -10.74 2.84 19.37
N VAL A 157 -11.52 1.80 19.72
CA VAL A 157 -11.29 0.43 19.24
C VAL A 157 -11.26 0.38 17.72
N ASN A 158 -12.24 0.99 17.07
CA ASN A 158 -12.32 1.05 15.60
C ASN A 158 -11.14 1.76 14.96
N ALA A 159 -10.71 2.90 15.52
CA ALA A 159 -9.57 3.64 14.99
C ALA A 159 -8.23 2.90 15.20
N TRP A 160 -8.05 2.29 16.36
CA TRP A 160 -6.83 1.60 16.76
C TRP A 160 -6.72 0.17 16.23
N ARG A 161 -7.81 -0.47 15.76
CA ARG A 161 -7.79 -1.86 15.23
C ARG A 161 -6.68 -2.12 14.23
N ARG A 162 -6.31 -1.11 13.43
CA ARG A 162 -5.21 -1.18 12.45
C ARG A 162 -3.88 -1.63 13.03
N VAL A 163 -3.58 -1.33 14.30
CA VAL A 163 -2.32 -1.73 14.95
C VAL A 163 -2.18 -3.25 15.00
N THR A 164 -3.31 -3.97 15.08
CA THR A 164 -3.32 -5.43 15.14
C THR A 164 -2.86 -6.10 13.84
N PHE A 165 -2.85 -5.38 12.71
CA PHE A 165 -2.37 -5.91 11.44
C PHE A 165 -0.92 -6.36 11.53
N HIS A 166 -0.01 -5.48 11.94
CA HIS A 166 1.42 -5.81 12.03
C HIS A 166 1.74 -6.79 13.16
N LEU A 167 0.88 -6.87 14.19
CA LEU A 167 1.01 -7.86 15.26
C LEU A 167 0.72 -9.29 14.77
N LYS A 168 -0.18 -9.43 13.79
CA LYS A 168 -0.63 -10.74 13.25
C LYS A 168 -0.03 -11.09 11.90
N SER A 169 0.45 -10.10 11.15
CA SER A 169 0.95 -10.26 9.79
C SER A 169 2.33 -10.92 9.77
N THR A 170 2.57 -11.77 8.77
CA THR A 170 3.89 -12.32 8.45
C THR A 170 4.63 -11.48 7.40
N LEU A 171 3.95 -10.49 6.80
CA LEU A 171 4.54 -9.60 5.80
C LEU A 171 5.44 -8.57 6.48
N SER A 172 6.62 -8.33 5.89
CA SER A 172 7.66 -7.52 6.50
C SER A 172 8.43 -6.71 5.46
N TYR A 173 8.81 -5.48 5.86
CA TYR A 173 9.80 -4.66 5.16
C TYR A 173 11.23 -4.90 5.63
N ARG A 174 11.41 -5.56 6.78
CA ARG A 174 12.72 -5.83 7.42
C ARG A 174 13.46 -7.02 6.81
N GLU A 175 12.73 -7.96 6.21
CA GLU A 175 13.27 -9.03 5.37
C GLU A 175 12.42 -9.15 4.10
N CYS A 176 12.56 -8.19 3.18
CA CYS A 176 11.57 -8.00 2.14
C CYS A 176 11.54 -9.15 1.12
N ARG A 177 10.44 -9.91 1.14
CA ARG A 177 10.11 -10.98 0.17
C ARG A 177 8.73 -10.80 -0.48
N LEU A 178 8.29 -9.54 -0.60
CA LEU A 178 6.96 -9.14 -1.07
C LEU A 178 6.72 -9.32 -2.57
N CYS A 179 7.75 -9.64 -3.35
CA CYS A 179 7.61 -9.86 -4.79
C CYS A 179 8.54 -11.00 -5.25
N PRO A 180 8.38 -11.50 -6.48
CA PRO A 180 9.18 -12.63 -6.97
C PRO A 180 10.70 -12.40 -6.97
N ARG A 181 11.17 -11.14 -6.87
CA ARG A 181 12.59 -10.80 -6.70
C ARG A 181 13.20 -11.37 -5.42
N ASN A 182 12.40 -11.62 -4.38
CA ASN A 182 12.83 -12.23 -3.12
C ASN A 182 14.14 -11.65 -2.53
N CYS A 183 14.32 -10.33 -2.57
CA CYS A 183 15.60 -9.68 -2.28
C CYS A 183 16.08 -9.80 -0.83
N GLY A 184 15.18 -10.04 0.14
CA GLY A 184 15.53 -10.22 1.56
C GLY A 184 16.07 -8.99 2.26
N VAL A 185 16.07 -7.82 1.61
CA VAL A 185 16.62 -6.59 2.18
C VAL A 185 15.77 -6.04 3.33
N ASP A 186 16.44 -5.40 4.28
CA ASP A 186 15.84 -4.51 5.26
C ASP A 186 15.64 -3.12 4.64
N ARG A 187 14.40 -2.76 4.33
CA ARG A 187 14.07 -1.52 3.63
C ARG A 187 14.26 -0.25 4.44
N LEU A 188 14.50 -0.35 5.75
CA LEU A 188 14.95 0.81 6.54
C LEU A 188 16.45 1.09 6.37
N LYS A 189 17.22 0.11 5.86
CA LYS A 189 18.66 0.24 5.64
C LYS A 189 19.02 0.38 4.18
N THR A 190 18.40 -0.41 3.30
CA THR A 190 18.71 -0.40 1.87
C THR A 190 17.50 -0.72 1.01
N ARG A 191 17.50 -0.21 -0.22
CA ARG A 191 16.42 -0.43 -1.19
C ARG A 191 16.67 -1.69 -2.00
N GLY A 192 15.60 -2.44 -2.26
CA GLY A 192 15.63 -3.58 -3.17
C GLY A 192 15.57 -3.16 -4.65
N TYR A 193 15.41 -4.13 -5.55
CA TYR A 193 15.30 -3.87 -6.99
C TYR A 193 14.23 -2.82 -7.35
N CYS A 194 13.09 -2.86 -6.65
CA CYS A 194 11.97 -1.95 -6.86
C CYS A 194 12.21 -0.49 -6.42
N GLN A 195 13.33 -0.21 -5.74
CA GLN A 195 13.69 1.11 -5.20
C GLN A 195 12.69 1.71 -4.19
N SER A 196 11.73 0.91 -3.71
CA SER A 196 10.72 1.34 -2.75
C SER A 196 11.22 1.31 -1.31
N PRO A 197 10.87 2.31 -0.48
CA PRO A 197 11.19 2.34 0.95
C PRO A 197 10.27 1.40 1.77
N ALA A 198 10.42 1.42 3.09
CA ALA A 198 9.59 0.66 4.05
C ALA A 198 8.24 1.34 4.37
N TYR A 199 7.73 2.16 3.45
CA TYR A 199 6.44 2.85 3.57
C TYR A 199 5.92 3.14 2.16
N ALA A 200 4.61 3.34 2.02
CA ALA A 200 4.02 3.65 0.73
C ALA A 200 4.52 5.01 0.20
N VAL A 201 4.77 5.07 -1.10
CA VAL A 201 5.01 6.32 -1.82
C VAL A 201 4.01 6.33 -2.97
N ALA A 202 3.27 7.43 -3.12
CA ALA A 202 2.27 7.59 -4.17
C ALA A 202 2.43 8.93 -4.87
N ALA A 203 2.07 8.97 -6.14
CA ALA A 203 2.29 10.10 -7.02
C ALA A 203 0.99 10.81 -7.44
N ARG A 204 -0.16 10.15 -7.29
CA ARG A 204 -1.48 10.67 -7.65
C ARG A 204 -2.58 9.81 -7.05
N ALA A 205 -3.65 10.43 -6.55
CA ALA A 205 -4.91 9.81 -6.18
C ALA A 205 -6.09 10.62 -6.74
N ALA A 206 -6.72 10.14 -7.81
CA ALA A 206 -7.76 10.88 -8.52
C ALA A 206 -8.75 9.96 -9.25
N LEU A 207 -9.88 10.52 -9.67
CA LEU A 207 -10.76 9.86 -10.64
C LEU A 207 -10.04 9.75 -11.98
N HIS A 208 -9.91 8.52 -12.48
CA HIS A 208 -9.23 8.20 -13.72
C HIS A 208 -10.23 7.57 -14.70
N PRO A 209 -10.51 8.22 -15.84
CA PRO A 209 -11.54 7.75 -16.77
C PRO A 209 -11.04 6.69 -17.76
N TRP A 210 -9.75 6.36 -17.78
CA TRP A 210 -9.12 5.67 -18.92
C TRP A 210 -8.80 4.18 -18.72
N GLU A 211 -9.40 3.53 -17.72
CA GLU A 211 -9.38 2.06 -17.60
C GLU A 211 -10.43 1.41 -18.52
N GLU A 212 -10.50 0.07 -18.55
CA GLU A 212 -11.54 -0.66 -19.29
C GLU A 212 -12.96 -0.13 -18.97
N PRO A 213 -13.89 -0.12 -19.95
CA PRO A 213 -15.23 0.45 -19.75
C PRO A 213 -15.98 -0.07 -18.53
N CYS A 214 -15.83 -1.36 -18.20
CA CYS A 214 -16.45 -1.97 -17.03
C CYS A 214 -15.75 -1.65 -15.69
N ILE A 215 -14.59 -0.99 -15.74
CA ILE A 215 -13.85 -0.49 -14.58
C ILE A 215 -14.09 1.01 -14.40
N SER A 216 -13.88 1.80 -15.44
CA SER A 216 -13.95 3.26 -15.35
C SER A 216 -15.38 3.79 -15.41
N GLY A 217 -16.29 3.14 -16.13
CA GLY A 217 -17.67 3.59 -16.29
C GLY A 217 -17.77 5.06 -16.72
N GLY A 218 -18.88 5.71 -16.34
CA GLY A 218 -19.10 7.13 -16.63
C GLY A 218 -18.42 8.10 -15.64
N ARG A 219 -18.12 7.67 -14.40
CA ARG A 219 -17.59 8.53 -13.33
C ARG A 219 -16.09 8.39 -13.08
N GLY A 220 -15.46 7.41 -13.72
CA GLY A 220 -14.04 7.10 -13.53
C GLY A 220 -13.76 6.15 -12.36
N SER A 221 -12.56 5.56 -12.41
CA SER A 221 -11.98 4.72 -11.37
C SER A 221 -11.20 5.57 -10.37
N GLY A 222 -11.44 5.41 -9.07
CA GLY A 222 -10.69 6.10 -8.02
C GLY A 222 -9.29 5.53 -7.89
N THR A 223 -8.34 6.07 -8.65
CA THR A 223 -7.07 5.42 -8.89
C THR A 223 -5.95 6.02 -8.04
N VAL A 224 -5.21 5.17 -7.34
CA VAL A 224 -4.00 5.51 -6.59
C VAL A 224 -2.78 4.96 -7.33
N PHE A 225 -1.94 5.87 -7.83
CA PHE A 225 -0.70 5.54 -8.53
C PHE A 225 0.47 5.49 -7.55
N PHE A 226 0.94 4.29 -7.26
CA PHE A 226 2.08 4.06 -6.39
C PHE A 226 3.41 4.25 -7.13
N THR A 227 4.44 4.68 -6.40
CA THR A 227 5.80 4.93 -6.90
C THR A 227 6.68 3.69 -6.75
N GLY A 228 7.52 3.42 -7.75
CA GLY A 228 8.37 2.24 -7.88
C GLY A 228 7.73 1.16 -8.76
N CYS A 229 8.50 0.13 -9.14
CA CYS A 229 7.97 -1.07 -9.80
C CYS A 229 8.89 -2.28 -9.58
N THR A 230 8.32 -3.48 -9.48
CA THR A 230 9.08 -4.75 -9.38
C THR A 230 9.63 -5.20 -10.74
N LEU A 231 9.09 -4.64 -11.81
CA LEU A 231 9.59 -4.66 -13.17
C LEU A 231 10.31 -3.34 -13.47
N ARG A 232 11.15 -3.32 -14.51
CA ARG A 232 11.75 -2.09 -15.04
C ARG A 232 11.65 -2.10 -16.55
N CYS A 233 10.43 -1.97 -17.04
CA CYS A 233 10.16 -2.00 -18.47
C CYS A 233 10.86 -0.82 -19.16
N CYS A 234 11.70 -1.10 -20.17
CA CYS A 234 12.34 -0.06 -20.98
C CYS A 234 11.32 0.80 -21.74
N PHE A 235 10.09 0.32 -21.92
CA PHE A 235 8.98 1.03 -22.58
C PHE A 235 7.91 1.56 -21.61
N CYS A 236 8.22 1.71 -20.32
CA CYS A 236 7.20 2.10 -19.33
C CYS A 236 6.68 3.53 -19.58
N GLN A 237 5.37 3.67 -19.87
CA GLN A 237 4.71 4.99 -19.95
C GLN A 237 4.76 5.74 -18.61
N ASN A 238 4.72 5.00 -17.50
CA ASN A 238 4.78 5.52 -16.14
C ASN A 238 6.22 5.57 -15.58
N TYR A 239 7.25 5.75 -16.41
CA TYR A 239 8.67 5.69 -15.98
C TYR A 239 9.00 6.70 -14.85
N LYS A 240 8.40 7.91 -14.90
CA LYS A 240 8.57 8.95 -13.88
C LYS A 240 8.26 8.45 -12.46
N ILE A 241 7.20 7.66 -12.31
CA ILE A 241 6.81 7.10 -11.01
C ILE A 241 7.41 5.72 -10.77
N SER A 242 7.54 4.87 -11.79
CA SER A 242 8.00 3.49 -11.63
C SER A 242 9.52 3.35 -11.48
N GLN A 243 10.30 4.26 -12.06
CA GLN A 243 11.76 4.14 -12.17
C GLN A 243 12.52 5.37 -11.68
N GLU A 244 11.97 6.59 -11.78
CA GLU A 244 12.61 7.83 -11.30
C GLU A 244 12.21 8.22 -9.87
N GLY A 245 11.28 7.48 -9.26
CA GLY A 245 10.96 7.64 -7.85
C GLY A 245 10.11 8.87 -7.51
N PHE A 246 9.44 9.48 -8.49
CA PHE A 246 8.55 10.62 -8.24
C PHE A 246 7.34 10.19 -7.39
N GLY A 247 7.10 10.90 -6.29
CA GLY A 247 5.95 10.68 -5.41
C GLY A 247 6.20 11.28 -4.02
N LYS A 248 5.16 11.23 -3.18
CA LYS A 248 5.24 11.61 -1.76
C LYS A 248 5.04 10.38 -0.87
N PRO A 249 5.74 10.29 0.27
CA PRO A 249 5.43 9.28 1.27
C PRO A 249 4.00 9.40 1.79
N VAL A 250 3.32 8.27 1.98
CA VAL A 250 1.95 8.19 2.47
C VAL A 250 1.89 7.17 3.61
N SER A 251 1.33 7.55 4.76
CA SER A 251 1.09 6.62 5.86
C SER A 251 -0.11 5.71 5.55
N SER A 252 -0.24 4.58 6.23
CA SER A 252 -1.44 3.74 6.14
C SER A 252 -2.70 4.53 6.47
N GLY A 253 -2.62 5.45 7.45
CA GLY A 253 -3.73 6.32 7.81
C GLY A 253 -4.15 7.29 6.72
N ARG A 254 -3.19 8.00 6.10
CA ARG A 254 -3.52 8.89 4.98
C ARG A 254 -4.05 8.10 3.79
N LEU A 255 -3.52 6.90 3.53
CA LEU A 255 -4.00 6.05 2.46
C LEU A 255 -5.46 5.60 2.68
N SER A 256 -5.85 5.27 3.92
CA SER A 256 -7.24 5.01 4.28
C SER A 256 -8.17 6.21 4.00
N GLU A 257 -7.74 7.42 4.33
CA GLU A 257 -8.50 8.65 4.05
C GLU A 257 -8.67 8.85 2.55
N ILE A 258 -7.60 8.69 1.76
CA ILE A 258 -7.63 8.77 0.30
C ILE A 258 -8.68 7.82 -0.30
N PHE A 259 -8.76 6.58 0.20
CA PHE A 259 -9.76 5.63 -0.30
C PHE A 259 -11.20 6.12 -0.07
N LEU A 260 -11.48 6.67 1.12
CA LEU A 260 -12.81 7.20 1.43
C LEU A 260 -13.11 8.49 0.65
N GLU A 261 -12.13 9.39 0.50
CA GLU A 261 -12.27 10.61 -0.30
C GLU A 261 -12.58 10.30 -1.77
N LEU A 262 -11.95 9.27 -2.35
CA LEU A 262 -12.24 8.84 -3.72
C LEU A 262 -13.65 8.27 -3.86
N GLN A 263 -14.11 7.48 -2.88
CA GLN A 263 -15.49 7.02 -2.83
C GLN A 263 -16.49 8.19 -2.72
N GLU A 264 -16.22 9.16 -1.84
CA GLU A 264 -17.05 10.36 -1.67
C GLU A 264 -17.10 11.22 -2.94
N LYS A 265 -16.02 11.22 -3.74
CA LYS A 265 -15.99 11.85 -5.07
C LYS A 265 -16.80 11.09 -6.14
N GLY A 266 -17.39 9.94 -5.81
CA GLY A 266 -18.25 9.17 -6.71
C GLY A 266 -17.53 8.13 -7.56
N ALA A 267 -16.31 7.74 -7.20
CA ALA A 267 -15.56 6.69 -7.89
C ALA A 267 -16.36 5.38 -8.00
N HIS A 268 -16.25 4.68 -9.12
CA HIS A 268 -16.86 3.35 -9.27
C HIS A 268 -16.12 2.26 -8.50
N ASN A 269 -14.83 2.46 -8.24
CA ASN A 269 -13.96 1.53 -7.52
C ASN A 269 -12.74 2.27 -6.97
N ILE A 270 -12.00 1.62 -6.07
CA ILE A 270 -10.66 2.03 -5.68
C ILE A 270 -9.65 1.18 -6.44
N ASN A 271 -8.85 1.80 -7.32
CA ASN A 271 -7.89 1.11 -8.16
C ASN A 271 -6.45 1.34 -7.69
N LEU A 272 -5.81 0.25 -7.30
CA LEU A 272 -4.46 0.22 -6.74
C LEU A 272 -3.46 -0.13 -7.84
N VAL A 273 -2.78 0.87 -8.39
CA VAL A 273 -1.84 0.69 -9.51
C VAL A 273 -0.43 0.46 -8.97
N THR A 274 0.09 -0.76 -9.13
CA THR A 274 1.44 -1.18 -8.69
C THR A 274 1.62 -1.14 -7.16
N ALA A 275 0.66 -1.69 -6.42
CA ALA A 275 0.66 -1.68 -4.94
C ALA A 275 1.49 -2.81 -4.28
N ALA A 276 1.96 -3.80 -5.04
CA ALA A 276 2.61 -5.04 -4.56
C ALA A 276 3.68 -4.84 -3.48
N MET A 277 4.64 -3.96 -3.78
CA MET A 277 5.78 -3.70 -2.90
C MET A 277 5.37 -3.02 -1.60
N TYR A 278 4.15 -2.50 -1.51
CA TYR A 278 3.60 -1.80 -0.35
C TYR A 278 2.49 -2.62 0.33
N ALA A 279 2.41 -3.93 0.05
CA ALA A 279 1.38 -4.80 0.60
C ALA A 279 1.16 -4.64 2.11
N PRO A 280 2.19 -4.54 3.00
CA PRO A 280 1.96 -4.27 4.42
C PRO A 280 1.18 -2.97 4.68
N THR A 281 1.56 -1.87 4.04
CA THR A 281 0.91 -0.55 4.24
C THR A 281 -0.49 -0.52 3.62
N VAL A 282 -0.66 -1.14 2.46
CA VAL A 282 -1.93 -1.19 1.73
C VAL A 282 -2.96 -2.05 2.46
N LEU A 283 -2.55 -3.22 2.94
CA LEU A 283 -3.43 -4.12 3.70
C LEU A 283 -3.88 -3.48 5.03
N GLU A 284 -2.97 -2.83 5.74
CA GLU A 284 -3.32 -2.08 6.94
C GLU A 284 -4.34 -0.97 6.63
N ALA A 285 -4.15 -0.23 5.53
CA ALA A 285 -5.04 0.85 5.12
C ALA A 285 -6.44 0.33 4.75
N LEU A 286 -6.52 -0.79 4.01
CA LEU A 286 -7.77 -1.45 3.63
C LEU A 286 -8.50 -2.03 4.85
N GLU A 287 -7.77 -2.64 5.79
CA GLU A 287 -8.34 -3.17 7.04
C GLU A 287 -8.95 -2.08 7.93
N ALA A 288 -8.35 -0.89 7.93
CA ALA A 288 -8.84 0.27 8.68
C ALA A 288 -10.13 0.88 8.11
N VAL A 289 -10.43 0.64 6.83
CA VAL A 289 -11.67 1.10 6.15
C VAL A 289 -12.61 -0.04 5.80
N ARG A 290 -12.33 -1.26 6.28
CA ARG A 290 -13.22 -2.41 6.10
C ARG A 290 -14.62 -2.07 6.62
N GLY A 291 -15.63 -2.29 5.79
CA GLY A 291 -17.03 -1.97 6.10
C GLY A 291 -17.41 -0.49 5.93
N LYS A 292 -16.45 0.39 5.60
CA LYS A 292 -16.70 1.80 5.22
C LYS A 292 -16.62 2.00 3.71
N LEU A 293 -15.75 1.25 3.04
CA LEU A 293 -15.78 1.13 1.58
C LEU A 293 -16.97 0.28 1.17
N THR A 294 -17.81 0.84 0.28
CA THR A 294 -18.98 0.20 -0.31
C THR A 294 -18.79 -0.08 -1.80
N ILE A 295 -17.73 0.46 -2.40
CA ILE A 295 -17.34 0.22 -3.80
C ILE A 295 -16.22 -0.83 -3.90
N PRO A 296 -16.12 -1.58 -5.01
CA PRO A 296 -15.09 -2.60 -5.19
C PRO A 296 -13.68 -2.02 -5.18
N VAL A 297 -12.70 -2.88 -4.88
CA VAL A 297 -11.27 -2.56 -4.98
C VAL A 297 -10.68 -3.34 -6.15
N VAL A 298 -10.04 -2.61 -7.05
CA VAL A 298 -9.33 -3.10 -8.23
C VAL A 298 -7.83 -3.16 -7.92
N TYR A 299 -7.19 -4.27 -8.25
CA TYR A 299 -5.74 -4.43 -8.16
C TYR A 299 -5.12 -4.46 -9.57
N ASN A 300 -4.57 -3.32 -9.99
CA ASN A 300 -3.92 -3.15 -11.29
C ASN A 300 -2.41 -3.36 -11.16
N SER A 301 -1.89 -4.38 -11.86
CA SER A 301 -0.51 -4.83 -11.68
C SER A 301 0.16 -5.26 -12.98
N GLY A 302 1.49 -5.29 -12.98
CA GLY A 302 2.28 -5.84 -14.09
C GLY A 302 2.25 -7.38 -14.19
N GLY A 303 1.43 -8.06 -13.40
CA GLY A 303 1.33 -9.54 -13.33
C GLY A 303 2.47 -10.25 -12.61
N TYR A 304 3.59 -9.58 -12.32
CA TYR A 304 4.76 -10.17 -11.66
C TYR A 304 4.62 -10.21 -10.13
N GLU A 305 3.68 -11.03 -9.68
CA GLU A 305 3.21 -11.10 -8.30
C GLU A 305 3.46 -12.46 -7.66
N LYS A 306 3.42 -12.49 -6.32
CA LYS A 306 3.50 -13.72 -5.54
C LYS A 306 2.10 -14.21 -5.14
N PRO A 307 1.77 -15.49 -5.30
CA PRO A 307 0.48 -16.06 -4.87
C PRO A 307 0.11 -15.74 -3.41
N GLU A 308 1.08 -15.74 -2.50
CA GLU A 308 0.85 -15.41 -1.09
C GLU A 308 0.40 -13.96 -0.87
N ILE A 309 0.87 -13.00 -1.68
CA ILE A 309 0.46 -11.60 -1.61
C ILE A 309 -0.94 -11.43 -2.17
N ILE A 310 -1.25 -12.12 -3.27
CA ILE A 310 -2.60 -12.15 -3.85
C ILE A 310 -3.60 -12.69 -2.82
N ARG A 311 -3.28 -13.80 -2.15
CA ARG A 311 -4.15 -14.38 -1.10
C ARG A 311 -4.31 -13.46 0.11
N ALA A 312 -3.28 -12.71 0.49
CA ALA A 312 -3.38 -11.73 1.56
C ALA A 312 -4.31 -10.55 1.19
N LEU A 313 -4.33 -10.15 -0.08
CA LEU A 313 -5.15 -9.06 -0.62
C LEU A 313 -6.60 -9.49 -0.96
N ALA A 314 -6.82 -10.78 -1.25
CA ALA A 314 -8.12 -11.31 -1.67
C ALA A 314 -9.31 -10.97 -0.75
N PRO A 315 -9.18 -10.86 0.59
CA PRO A 315 -10.29 -10.42 1.43
C PRO A 315 -10.74 -8.96 1.24
N TYR A 316 -10.00 -8.17 0.44
CA TYR A 316 -10.23 -6.75 0.21
C TYR A 316 -10.36 -6.39 -1.27
N VAL A 317 -9.69 -7.14 -2.15
CA VAL A 317 -9.68 -6.94 -3.60
C VAL A 317 -10.71 -7.85 -4.24
N SER A 318 -11.65 -7.26 -5.00
CA SER A 318 -12.66 -8.01 -5.74
C SER A 318 -12.32 -8.14 -7.23
N VAL A 319 -11.61 -7.16 -7.81
CA VAL A 319 -11.27 -7.14 -9.23
C VAL A 319 -9.76 -7.16 -9.42
N TRP A 320 -9.27 -8.05 -10.28
CA TRP A 320 -7.86 -8.20 -10.60
C TRP A 320 -7.59 -7.82 -12.04
N LEU A 321 -6.64 -6.93 -12.24
CA LEU A 321 -6.26 -6.38 -13.55
C LEU A 321 -4.76 -6.59 -13.81
N PRO A 322 -4.30 -7.85 -13.98
CA PRO A 322 -2.91 -8.15 -14.29
C PRO A 322 -2.58 -7.90 -15.77
N ASP A 323 -1.44 -7.28 -16.03
CA ASP A 323 -0.79 -7.34 -17.33
C ASP A 323 -0.02 -8.66 -17.47
N LEU A 324 -0.26 -9.40 -18.55
CA LEU A 324 0.54 -10.54 -18.98
C LEU A 324 1.38 -10.13 -20.20
N LYS A 325 2.66 -9.83 -19.98
CA LYS A 325 3.51 -9.12 -20.94
C LYS A 325 4.32 -10.03 -21.87
N TYR A 326 4.81 -11.16 -21.37
CA TYR A 326 5.73 -12.04 -22.09
C TYR A 326 5.47 -13.51 -21.77
N CYS A 327 5.60 -14.37 -22.78
CA CYS A 327 5.83 -15.81 -22.58
C CYS A 327 7.34 -16.10 -22.53
N SER A 328 8.11 -15.47 -23.43
CA SER A 328 9.55 -15.68 -23.58
C SER A 328 10.37 -15.13 -22.40
N PRO A 329 11.17 -15.98 -21.72
CA PRO A 329 12.14 -15.54 -20.71
C PRO A 329 13.16 -14.53 -21.24
N HIS A 330 13.57 -14.70 -22.50
CA HIS A 330 14.53 -13.82 -23.14
C HIS A 330 13.96 -12.40 -23.32
N LEU A 331 12.72 -12.28 -23.81
CA LEU A 331 12.07 -10.97 -23.98
C LEU A 331 11.81 -10.30 -22.63
N ALA A 332 11.35 -11.07 -21.64
CA ALA A 332 11.09 -10.56 -20.30
C ALA A 332 12.35 -10.05 -19.60
N LYS A 333 13.48 -10.74 -19.77
CA LYS A 333 14.80 -10.26 -19.32
C LYS A 333 15.21 -9.00 -20.07
N LYS A 334 15.16 -9.04 -21.40
CA LYS A 334 15.63 -7.96 -22.29
C LYS A 334 14.87 -6.66 -22.03
N TYR A 335 13.54 -6.71 -21.97
CA TYR A 335 12.73 -5.50 -21.93
C TYR A 335 12.24 -5.08 -20.55
N SER A 336 12.23 -5.98 -19.55
CA SER A 336 11.72 -5.67 -18.20
C SER A 336 12.64 -6.11 -17.06
N GLY A 337 13.79 -6.71 -17.38
CA GLY A 337 14.76 -7.21 -16.40
C GLY A 337 14.26 -8.40 -15.58
N ALA A 338 13.29 -9.18 -16.07
CA ALA A 338 12.65 -10.26 -15.31
C ALA A 338 12.59 -11.57 -16.11
N GLU A 339 13.69 -12.32 -16.16
CA GLU A 339 13.79 -13.57 -16.93
C GLU A 339 12.74 -14.63 -16.55
N ASN A 340 12.43 -14.74 -15.25
CA ASN A 340 11.42 -15.64 -14.71
C ASN A 340 9.99 -15.02 -14.68
N TYR A 341 9.74 -13.98 -15.48
CA TYR A 341 8.46 -13.26 -15.47
C TYR A 341 7.26 -14.19 -15.66
N PHE A 342 7.26 -14.98 -16.75
CA PHE A 342 6.11 -15.79 -17.12
C PHE A 342 5.82 -16.90 -16.09
N GLU A 343 6.86 -17.46 -15.48
CA GLU A 343 6.72 -18.44 -14.40
C GLU A 343 5.88 -17.88 -13.24
N TYR A 344 6.16 -16.65 -12.82
CA TYR A 344 5.42 -16.02 -11.72
C TYR A 344 4.09 -15.43 -12.19
N ALA A 345 4.03 -14.81 -13.37
CA ALA A 345 2.82 -14.21 -13.89
C ALA A 345 1.74 -15.25 -14.16
N SER A 346 2.10 -16.41 -14.73
CA SER A 346 1.16 -17.52 -14.94
C SER A 346 0.57 -18.05 -13.62
N ARG A 347 1.41 -18.25 -12.59
CA ARG A 347 0.96 -18.67 -11.25
C ARG A 347 0.11 -17.60 -10.56
N ALA A 348 0.50 -16.33 -10.68
CA ALA A 348 -0.23 -15.19 -10.15
C ALA A 348 -1.63 -15.12 -10.76
N ILE A 349 -1.77 -15.18 -12.09
CA ILE A 349 -3.06 -15.14 -12.78
C ILE A 349 -3.96 -16.31 -12.37
N ARG A 350 -3.42 -17.54 -12.29
CA ARG A 350 -4.18 -18.68 -11.77
C ARG A 350 -4.70 -18.43 -10.35
N THR A 351 -3.86 -17.86 -9.48
CA THR A 351 -4.26 -17.52 -8.11
C THR A 351 -5.30 -16.41 -8.08
N MET A 352 -5.18 -15.39 -8.92
CA MET A 352 -6.18 -14.31 -9.02
C MET A 352 -7.53 -14.86 -9.46
N ILE A 353 -7.56 -15.75 -10.46
CA ILE A 353 -8.78 -16.41 -10.93
C ILE A 353 -9.39 -17.29 -9.83
N GLU A 354 -8.56 -18.05 -9.12
CA GLU A 354 -8.99 -18.90 -8.00
C GLU A 354 -9.68 -18.07 -6.90
N VAL A 355 -9.08 -16.95 -6.48
CA VAL A 355 -9.62 -16.13 -5.38
C VAL A 355 -10.77 -15.22 -5.81
N ALA A 356 -10.82 -14.80 -7.07
CA ALA A 356 -11.89 -13.94 -7.59
C ALA A 356 -13.17 -14.72 -7.94
N GLY A 357 -13.03 -15.94 -8.45
CA GLY A 357 -14.14 -16.72 -8.99
C GLY A 357 -14.63 -16.18 -10.34
N GLU A 358 -15.89 -16.47 -10.68
CA GLU A 358 -16.50 -15.98 -11.93
C GLU A 358 -16.65 -14.47 -11.95
N PRO A 359 -16.45 -13.83 -13.12
CA PRO A 359 -16.80 -12.43 -13.33
C PRO A 359 -18.26 -12.15 -12.95
N VAL A 360 -18.47 -11.16 -12.08
CA VAL A 360 -19.78 -10.67 -11.68
C VAL A 360 -19.89 -9.22 -12.08
N PHE A 361 -20.94 -8.92 -12.84
CA PHE A 361 -21.25 -7.59 -13.31
C PHE A 361 -22.50 -7.05 -12.62
N GLU A 362 -22.54 -5.74 -12.47
CA GLU A 362 -23.72 -5.00 -12.01
C GLU A 362 -23.95 -3.82 -12.95
N THR A 363 -25.21 -3.59 -13.29
CA THR A 363 -25.60 -2.48 -14.16
C THR A 363 -26.10 -1.33 -13.30
N ASP A 364 -25.39 -0.20 -13.33
CA ASP A 364 -25.79 1.08 -12.74
C ASP A 364 -26.25 2.00 -13.88
N ASN A 365 -27.56 2.21 -13.98
CA ASN A 365 -28.23 2.89 -15.09
C ASN A 365 -27.87 2.26 -16.45
N ASP A 366 -27.10 2.96 -17.30
CA ASP A 366 -26.68 2.50 -18.63
C ASP A 366 -25.25 1.93 -18.65
N THR A 367 -24.60 1.80 -17.48
CA THR A 367 -23.21 1.33 -17.38
C THR A 367 -23.12 -0.02 -16.69
N THR A 368 -22.60 -1.04 -17.38
CA THR A 368 -22.29 -2.36 -16.80
C THR A 368 -20.88 -2.37 -16.24
N LEU A 369 -20.76 -2.53 -14.92
CA LEU A 369 -19.52 -2.47 -14.17
C LEU A 369 -19.12 -3.85 -13.64
N LEU A 370 -17.83 -4.15 -13.64
CA LEU A 370 -17.29 -5.37 -13.05
C LEU A 370 -17.18 -5.19 -11.53
N GLN A 371 -17.97 -5.96 -10.78
CA GLN A 371 -17.94 -5.96 -9.32
C GLN A 371 -16.88 -6.92 -8.76
N ARG A 372 -16.65 -8.02 -9.47
CA ARG A 372 -15.68 -9.05 -9.10
C ARG A 372 -15.21 -9.79 -10.35
N GLY A 373 -13.94 -10.17 -10.42
CA GLY A 373 -13.43 -11.00 -11.52
C GLY A 373 -11.98 -10.68 -11.88
N VAL A 374 -11.51 -11.27 -12.98
CA VAL A 374 -10.17 -11.06 -13.52
C VAL A 374 -10.26 -10.56 -14.96
N ILE A 375 -9.53 -9.49 -15.27
CA ILE A 375 -9.31 -9.03 -16.64
C ILE A 375 -7.82 -9.16 -16.93
N ILE A 376 -7.44 -10.08 -17.81
CA ILE A 376 -6.05 -10.28 -18.21
C ILE A 376 -5.74 -9.30 -19.34
N ARG A 377 -4.87 -8.33 -19.09
CA ARG A 377 -4.42 -7.38 -20.11
C ARG A 377 -3.20 -7.90 -20.84
N HIS A 378 -3.21 -7.83 -22.16
CA HIS A 378 -2.07 -8.14 -23.00
C HIS A 378 -1.81 -7.03 -24.00
N MET A 379 -0.71 -6.30 -23.79
CA MET A 379 -0.24 -5.29 -24.76
C MET A 379 0.67 -5.96 -25.78
N VAL A 380 0.27 -5.91 -27.05
CA VAL A 380 1.03 -6.51 -28.14
C VAL A 380 2.29 -5.67 -28.43
N LEU A 381 3.45 -6.29 -28.34
CA LEU A 381 4.72 -5.62 -28.64
C LEU A 381 5.05 -5.72 -30.13
N PRO A 382 5.51 -4.62 -30.75
CA PRO A 382 5.98 -4.64 -32.14
C PRO A 382 7.11 -5.67 -32.33
N SER A 383 7.10 -6.36 -33.46
CA SER A 383 8.05 -7.42 -33.84
C SER A 383 7.99 -8.70 -32.99
N HIS A 384 7.08 -8.79 -32.01
CA HIS A 384 6.98 -9.94 -31.08
C HIS A 384 5.57 -10.57 -31.03
N ARG A 385 4.78 -10.44 -32.11
CA ARG A 385 3.41 -11.01 -32.18
C ARG A 385 3.37 -12.52 -31.91
N ASP A 386 4.42 -13.26 -32.24
CA ASP A 386 4.44 -14.71 -32.05
C ASP A 386 4.52 -15.05 -30.55
N ASP A 387 5.15 -14.19 -29.73
CA ASP A 387 5.12 -14.32 -28.26
C ASP A 387 3.73 -14.01 -27.71
N SER A 388 3.04 -13.01 -28.28
CA SER A 388 1.63 -12.71 -27.99
C SER A 388 0.72 -13.90 -28.30
N ILE A 389 0.86 -14.53 -29.47
CA ILE A 389 0.07 -15.70 -29.85
C ILE A 389 0.31 -16.86 -28.87
N ARG A 390 1.56 -17.13 -28.46
CA ARG A 390 1.87 -18.13 -27.44
C ARG A 390 1.21 -17.84 -26.09
N LEU A 391 1.11 -16.57 -25.70
CA LEU A 391 0.38 -16.19 -24.49
C LEU A 391 -1.12 -16.51 -24.62
N LEU A 392 -1.72 -16.24 -25.78
CA LEU A 392 -3.11 -16.57 -26.05
C LEU A 392 -3.36 -18.08 -26.05
N GLU A 393 -2.48 -18.85 -26.69
CA GLU A 393 -2.52 -20.33 -26.67
C GLU A 393 -2.47 -20.86 -25.24
N TRP A 394 -1.58 -20.30 -24.41
CA TRP A 394 -1.51 -20.64 -22.99
C TRP A 394 -2.78 -20.27 -22.24
N ILE A 395 -3.31 -19.04 -22.43
CA ILE A 395 -4.57 -18.61 -21.80
C ILE A 395 -5.71 -19.57 -22.14
N ALA A 396 -5.86 -19.92 -23.42
CA ALA A 396 -6.94 -20.79 -23.90
C ALA A 396 -6.80 -22.25 -23.44
N GLY A 397 -5.56 -22.75 -23.36
CA GLY A 397 -5.28 -24.15 -22.99
C GLY A 397 -5.24 -24.40 -21.49
N GLU A 398 -4.81 -23.41 -20.69
CA GLU A 398 -4.44 -23.63 -19.29
C GLU A 398 -5.35 -22.95 -18.27
N LEU A 399 -6.11 -21.92 -18.66
CA LEU A 399 -6.99 -21.19 -17.76
C LEU A 399 -8.45 -21.63 -17.92
N PRO A 400 -9.22 -21.69 -16.81
CA PRO A 400 -10.61 -22.14 -16.86
C PRO A 400 -11.49 -21.14 -17.64
N LYS A 401 -12.14 -21.61 -18.71
CA LYS A 401 -13.04 -20.81 -19.54
C LYS A 401 -14.18 -20.20 -18.70
N GLY A 402 -14.56 -18.96 -19.03
CA GLY A 402 -15.62 -18.22 -18.34
C GLY A 402 -15.23 -17.65 -16.97
N LYS A 403 -13.97 -17.81 -16.51
CA LYS A 403 -13.49 -17.26 -15.24
C LYS A 403 -12.67 -15.97 -15.36
N TYR A 404 -12.45 -15.48 -16.58
CA TYR A 404 -11.67 -14.28 -16.84
C TYR A 404 -12.18 -13.58 -18.11
N LEU A 405 -11.86 -12.30 -18.23
CA LEU A 405 -11.97 -11.53 -19.48
C LEU A 405 -10.56 -11.30 -20.03
N ILE A 406 -10.46 -11.10 -21.34
CA ILE A 406 -9.20 -10.68 -21.97
C ILE A 406 -9.28 -9.22 -22.43
N SER A 407 -8.20 -8.46 -22.29
CA SER A 407 -8.08 -7.10 -22.84
C SER A 407 -6.83 -7.05 -23.71
N ILE A 408 -7.00 -7.15 -25.03
CA ILE A 408 -5.90 -7.09 -26.00
C ILE A 408 -5.72 -5.63 -26.43
N MET A 409 -4.53 -5.10 -26.16
CA MET A 409 -4.24 -3.67 -26.31
C MET A 409 -3.29 -3.42 -27.49
N SER A 410 -3.66 -2.45 -28.33
CA SER A 410 -2.82 -1.93 -29.43
C SER A 410 -2.03 -0.68 -29.06
N GLN A 411 -2.16 -0.19 -27.82
CA GLN A 411 -1.68 1.12 -27.33
C GLN A 411 -0.16 1.22 -27.13
N TYR A 412 0.63 0.34 -27.74
CA TYR A 412 2.08 0.43 -27.65
C TYR A 412 2.59 1.70 -28.33
N THR A 413 3.13 2.60 -27.52
CA THR A 413 3.85 3.79 -27.96
C THR A 413 5.29 3.70 -27.48
N PRO A 414 6.29 3.92 -28.34
CA PRO A 414 7.68 3.98 -27.92
C PRO A 414 7.86 5.07 -26.86
N PHE A 415 8.31 4.70 -25.67
CA PHE A 415 8.51 5.57 -24.53
C PHE A 415 9.82 5.22 -23.83
N TYR A 416 10.35 6.19 -23.09
CA TYR A 416 11.50 6.00 -22.21
C TYR A 416 12.72 5.45 -22.96
N HIS A 417 13.23 4.27 -22.60
CA HIS A 417 14.39 3.61 -23.20
C HIS A 417 14.03 2.61 -24.30
N SER A 418 12.78 2.62 -24.81
CA SER A 418 12.41 1.68 -25.88
C SER A 418 13.12 1.97 -27.20
N THR A 419 13.62 3.20 -27.40
CA THR A 419 14.42 3.60 -28.57
C THR A 419 15.78 2.93 -28.64
N ASP A 420 16.28 2.43 -27.50
CA ASP A 420 17.54 1.66 -27.43
C ASP A 420 17.38 0.27 -28.06
N PHE A 421 16.15 -0.14 -28.37
CA PHE A 421 15.80 -1.44 -28.92
C PHE A 421 15.05 -1.26 -30.25
N ARG A 422 15.78 -1.42 -31.36
CA ARG A 422 15.26 -1.22 -32.72
C ARG A 422 13.95 -1.97 -33.02
N GLU A 423 13.77 -3.14 -32.42
CA GLU A 423 12.59 -3.99 -32.64
C GLU A 423 11.31 -3.40 -32.06
N ILE A 424 11.44 -2.60 -30.99
CA ILE A 424 10.33 -1.97 -30.28
C ILE A 424 10.36 -0.44 -30.29
N SER A 425 11.28 0.17 -31.04
CA SER A 425 11.37 1.62 -31.20
C SER A 425 10.29 2.22 -32.13
N ARG A 426 9.21 1.48 -32.40
CA ARG A 426 8.11 1.88 -33.31
C ARG A 426 6.76 1.45 -32.76
N ARG A 427 5.68 2.03 -33.28
CA ARG A 427 4.32 1.54 -33.01
C ARG A 427 4.07 0.19 -33.70
N ILE A 428 3.08 -0.53 -33.19
CA ILE A 428 2.61 -1.78 -33.79
C ILE A 428 1.97 -1.54 -35.17
N THR A 429 2.22 -2.45 -36.12
CA THR A 429 1.58 -2.43 -37.43
C THR A 429 0.18 -3.04 -37.36
N SER A 430 -0.72 -2.65 -38.28
CA SER A 430 -2.06 -3.25 -38.32
C SER A 430 -2.01 -4.75 -38.61
N PHE A 431 -1.03 -5.19 -39.41
CA PHE A 431 -0.79 -6.60 -39.66
C PHE A 431 -0.43 -7.37 -38.38
N GLU A 432 0.52 -6.87 -37.58
CA GLU A 432 0.89 -7.53 -36.33
C GLU A 432 -0.26 -7.61 -35.34
N TYR A 433 -1.01 -6.52 -35.19
CA TYR A 433 -2.15 -6.49 -34.28
C TYR A 433 -3.27 -7.43 -34.73
N ASN A 434 -3.69 -7.33 -36.00
CA ASN A 434 -4.76 -8.17 -36.52
C ASN A 434 -4.40 -9.65 -36.44
N ARG A 435 -3.13 -10.03 -36.67
CA ARG A 435 -2.71 -11.43 -36.52
C ARG A 435 -2.86 -11.96 -35.09
N VAL A 436 -2.70 -11.11 -34.07
CA VAL A 436 -2.95 -11.49 -32.67
C VAL A 436 -4.45 -11.57 -32.38
N ILE A 437 -5.24 -10.65 -32.94
CA ILE A 437 -6.71 -10.67 -32.81
C ILE A 437 -7.32 -11.90 -33.49
N ASP A 438 -6.91 -12.22 -34.72
CA ASP A 438 -7.36 -13.40 -35.45
C ASP A 438 -7.07 -14.67 -34.64
N ALA A 439 -5.86 -14.79 -34.07
CA ALA A 439 -5.49 -15.90 -33.20
C ALA A 439 -6.36 -15.97 -31.93
N ALA A 440 -6.68 -14.83 -31.30
CA ALA A 440 -7.58 -14.80 -30.15
C ALA A 440 -8.98 -15.33 -30.51
N ILE A 441 -9.51 -14.94 -31.68
CA ILE A 441 -10.81 -15.39 -32.17
C ILE A 441 -10.79 -16.89 -32.48
N GLU A 442 -9.75 -17.38 -33.17
CA GLU A 442 -9.57 -18.81 -33.49
C GLU A 442 -9.49 -19.69 -32.23
N LEU A 443 -8.91 -19.16 -31.14
CA LEU A 443 -8.82 -19.82 -29.84
C LEU A 443 -10.10 -19.69 -28.99
N GLY A 444 -11.11 -18.94 -29.45
CA GLY A 444 -12.35 -18.68 -28.72
C GLY A 444 -12.21 -17.70 -27.56
N LEU A 445 -11.18 -16.84 -27.58
CA LEU A 445 -10.94 -15.79 -26.59
C LEU A 445 -11.66 -14.50 -26.99
N THR A 446 -12.98 -14.56 -27.09
CA THR A 446 -13.84 -13.45 -27.55
C THR A 446 -14.45 -12.64 -26.43
N GLU A 447 -14.40 -13.13 -25.19
CA GLU A 447 -14.95 -12.47 -24.01
C GLU A 447 -13.98 -11.41 -23.46
N GLY A 448 -14.29 -10.13 -23.71
CA GLY A 448 -13.55 -9.00 -23.16
C GLY A 448 -13.40 -7.84 -24.15
N PHE A 449 -12.20 -7.26 -24.23
CA PHE A 449 -11.94 -6.00 -24.92
C PHE A 449 -10.84 -6.17 -25.98
N MET A 450 -11.09 -5.68 -27.18
CA MET A 450 -10.12 -5.60 -28.27
C MET A 450 -10.06 -4.14 -28.73
N GLN A 451 -8.95 -3.46 -28.46
CA GLN A 451 -8.87 -2.01 -28.65
C GLN A 451 -8.63 -1.62 -30.11
N GLU A 452 -9.32 -0.57 -30.58
CA GLU A 452 -9.00 0.07 -31.85
C GLU A 452 -7.63 0.76 -31.80
N LYS A 453 -6.90 0.74 -32.93
CA LYS A 453 -5.56 1.35 -33.05
C LYS A 453 -5.54 2.85 -32.79
N SER A 454 -6.65 3.55 -33.02
CA SER A 454 -6.86 4.98 -32.71
C SER A 454 -6.61 5.32 -31.23
N SER A 455 -6.63 4.30 -30.36
CA SER A 455 -6.37 4.42 -28.93
C SER A 455 -4.89 4.58 -28.56
N ALA A 456 -3.93 4.55 -29.50
CA ALA A 456 -2.51 4.79 -29.19
C ALA A 456 -2.19 6.30 -29.19
N LYS A 457 -2.56 7.01 -28.12
CA LYS A 457 -2.24 8.44 -27.89
C LYS A 457 -1.41 8.61 -26.60
N GLU A 458 -0.74 9.75 -26.44
CA GLU A 458 0.02 10.03 -25.20
C GLU A 458 -0.90 10.42 -24.03
N GLU A 459 -2.14 10.81 -24.34
CA GLU A 459 -3.19 11.32 -23.43
C GLU A 459 -3.63 10.33 -22.34
N TYR A 460 -3.25 9.05 -22.44
CA TYR A 460 -3.59 8.02 -21.43
C TYR A 460 -2.67 8.04 -20.20
N THR A 461 -1.52 8.72 -20.26
CA THR A 461 -0.63 8.86 -19.09
C THR A 461 -1.08 10.07 -18.26
N PRO A 462 -1.51 9.90 -17.00
CA PRO A 462 -1.92 11.03 -16.18
C PRO A 462 -0.73 11.97 -15.90
N PRO A 463 -0.96 13.30 -15.80
CA PRO A 463 0.07 14.18 -15.28
C PRO A 463 0.36 13.83 -13.82
N PHE A 464 1.61 13.54 -13.49
CA PHE A 464 2.02 13.26 -12.11
C PHE A 464 2.42 14.56 -11.42
N GLU A 465 1.45 15.13 -10.69
CA GLU A 465 1.54 16.42 -9.98
C GLU A 465 1.19 16.31 -8.47
N LEU A 466 1.06 15.08 -7.95
CA LEU A 466 0.73 14.80 -6.54
C LEU A 466 -0.72 15.14 -6.15
N ASP A 467 -1.62 15.27 -7.13
CA ASP A 467 -3.05 15.47 -6.91
C ASP A 467 -3.63 14.41 -5.97
N GLY A 468 -4.31 14.86 -4.92
CA GLY A 468 -5.03 14.00 -3.97
C GLY A 468 -4.14 13.20 -2.99
N ILE A 469 -2.82 13.37 -3.02
CA ILE A 469 -1.87 12.68 -2.12
C ILE A 469 -1.71 13.41 -0.78
#